data_AF-G0RGV3-F1
#
_entry.id   AF-G0RGV3-F1
#
_cell.length_a   1.000
_cell.length_b   1.000
_cell.length_c   1.000
_cell.angle_alpha   90.00
_cell.angle_beta   90.00
_cell.angle_gamma   90.00
#
_symmetry.space_group_name_H-M   'P 1'
#
loop_
_entity.id
_entity.type
_entity.pdbx_description
1 polymer ?
#
loop_
_entity_poly.entity_id
_entity_poly.type
_entity_poly.pdbx_seq_one_letter_code
_entity_poly.pdbx_strand_id
1 'polypeptide(L)'
;MGGVPSIPTDRSRTVQVIGAGYSRTGTVSMALALEKLLEGPVMHGGTQLFGREDAYVKLWCDIFANRDNRPVLMKLLREATAGFVAVTDAPANAFIPELLELYPEAKVVLVTRDPDRWFSSMQALIKDGVGESMLMLKVLLWPCPGWRWAPLWLNQLGS
;
A
#
# COMPACT_ATOMS: atom_id res chain seq x y z
N MET A 1 -0.09 12.62 13.27
CA MET A 1 0.55 11.28 13.28
C MET A 1 -0.05 10.46 12.15
N GLY A 2 0.74 10.08 11.14
CA GLY A 2 0.57 9.01 10.13
C GLY A 2 -0.80 8.48 9.68
N GLY A 3 -1.91 9.20 9.88
CA GLY A 3 -3.27 8.74 9.60
C GLY A 3 -3.97 9.51 8.49
N VAL A 4 -3.29 10.50 7.89
CA VAL A 4 -3.79 11.23 6.73
C VAL A 4 -3.13 10.64 5.49
N PRO A 5 -3.90 10.29 4.44
CA PRO A 5 -3.32 9.86 3.19
C PRO A 5 -2.45 10.95 2.58
N SER A 6 -1.25 10.58 2.15
CA SER A 6 -0.43 11.44 1.30
C SER A 6 -1.02 11.48 -0.12
N ILE A 7 -1.28 12.69 -0.64
CA ILE A 7 -1.86 12.93 -1.97
C ILE A 7 -0.87 13.77 -2.77
N PRO A 8 -0.21 13.21 -3.80
CA PRO A 8 0.70 13.98 -4.64
C PRO A 8 -0.02 15.07 -5.43
N THR A 9 0.48 16.30 -5.33
CA THR A 9 0.03 17.44 -6.14
C THR A 9 0.86 17.62 -7.41
N ASP A 10 2.15 17.24 -7.36
CA ASP A 10 3.08 17.26 -8.47
C ASP A 10 3.33 15.85 -8.99
N ARG A 11 2.76 15.54 -10.17
CA ARG A 11 2.88 14.21 -10.80
C ARG A 11 4.20 14.00 -11.55
N SER A 12 5.06 15.03 -11.66
CA SER A 12 6.37 14.90 -12.31
C SER A 12 7.39 14.17 -11.44
N ARG A 13 7.15 14.11 -10.13
CA ARG A 13 8.00 13.39 -9.17
C ARG A 13 7.96 11.88 -9.38
N THR A 14 9.10 11.25 -9.15
CA THR A 14 9.32 9.82 -9.30
C THR A 14 9.76 9.18 -7.99
N VAL A 15 9.49 7.88 -7.86
CA VAL A 15 9.87 7.10 -6.68
C VAL A 15 11.39 6.98 -6.62
N GLN A 16 11.97 7.40 -5.50
CA GLN A 16 13.40 7.34 -5.20
C GLN A 16 13.72 6.25 -4.17
N VAL A 17 12.75 5.88 -3.33
CA VAL A 17 12.92 4.83 -2.30
C VAL A 17 11.74 3.87 -2.30
N ILE A 18 12.04 2.57 -2.33
CA ILE A 18 11.09 1.46 -2.22
C ILE A 18 11.29 0.78 -0.86
N GLY A 19 10.30 0.90 0.02
CA GLY A 19 10.27 0.21 1.30
C GLY A 19 9.80 -1.23 1.14
N ALA A 20 10.71 -2.18 1.32
CA ALA A 20 10.45 -3.62 1.22
C ALA A 20 9.96 -4.26 2.52
N GLY A 21 9.86 -3.48 3.61
CA GLY A 21 9.40 -3.98 4.91
C GLY A 21 7.94 -4.45 4.88
N TYR A 22 7.67 -5.54 5.59
CA TYR A 22 6.30 -5.97 5.85
C TYR A 22 5.53 -4.96 6.71
N SER A 23 4.20 -5.01 6.65
CA SER A 23 3.36 -4.34 7.64
C SER A 23 3.83 -4.72 9.04
N ARG A 24 3.76 -3.76 9.97
CA ARG A 24 4.17 -3.92 11.39
C ARG A 24 5.69 -4.03 11.65
N THR A 25 6.55 -3.69 10.68
CA THR A 25 8.00 -3.53 10.89
C THR A 25 8.45 -2.07 11.07
N GLY A 26 7.52 -1.13 11.29
CA GLY A 26 7.83 0.30 11.45
C GLY A 26 7.60 1.14 10.19
N THR A 27 6.80 0.65 9.24
CA THR A 27 6.49 1.28 7.94
C THR A 27 6.02 2.73 8.05
N VAL A 28 5.18 3.07 9.05
CA VAL A 28 4.73 4.45 9.29
C VAL A 28 5.89 5.37 9.67
N SER A 29 6.79 4.91 10.55
CA SER A 29 7.96 5.70 10.95
C SER A 29 8.90 5.91 9.76
N MET A 30 9.05 4.87 8.92
CA MET A 30 9.81 4.97 7.67
C MET A 30 9.19 6.00 6.71
N ALA A 31 7.87 5.94 6.50
CA ALA A 31 7.18 6.90 5.64
C ALA A 31 7.42 8.35 6.08
N LEU A 32 7.23 8.63 7.37
CA LEU A 32 7.45 9.97 7.94
C LEU A 32 8.91 10.44 7.84
N ALA A 33 9.87 9.53 7.96
CA ALA A 33 11.29 9.85 7.78
C ALA A 33 11.59 10.20 6.31
N LEU A 34 11.07 9.41 5.37
CA LEU A 34 11.26 9.63 3.94
C LEU A 34 10.57 10.89 3.44
N GLU A 35 9.39 11.24 3.97
CA GLU A 35 8.72 12.52 3.67
C GLU A 35 9.62 13.71 4.01
N LYS A 36 10.33 13.64 5.14
CA LYS A 36 11.27 14.68 5.57
C LYS A 36 12.56 14.69 4.73
N LEU A 37 13.13 13.51 4.44
CA LEU A 37 14.40 13.40 3.74
C LEU A 37 14.30 13.68 2.24
N LEU A 38 13.16 13.37 1.62
CA LEU A 38 12.94 13.52 0.18
C LEU A 38 12.01 14.69 -0.16
N GLU A 39 11.57 15.44 0.86
CA GLU A 39 10.74 16.65 0.75
C GLU A 39 9.52 16.44 -0.16
N GLY A 40 8.80 15.34 0.03
CA GLY A 40 7.72 14.94 -0.88
C GLY A 40 6.78 13.88 -0.32
N PRO A 41 5.66 13.63 -1.02
CA PRO A 41 4.64 12.70 -0.58
C PRO A 41 5.13 11.25 -0.63
N VAL A 42 4.89 10.50 0.45
CA VAL A 42 5.23 9.08 0.53
C VAL A 42 3.96 8.24 0.58
N MET A 43 3.90 7.23 -0.27
CA MET A 43 2.81 6.27 -0.26
C MET A 43 2.96 5.35 0.96
N HIS A 44 1.90 5.26 1.76
CA HIS A 44 1.83 4.33 2.89
C HIS A 44 0.52 3.55 2.86
N GLY A 45 0.63 2.23 2.80
CA GLY A 45 -0.45 1.25 2.71
C GLY A 45 -1.76 1.60 3.38
N GLY A 46 -1.78 1.57 4.71
CA GLY A 46 -2.99 1.78 5.51
C GLY A 46 -3.64 3.13 5.22
N THR A 47 -2.86 4.22 5.17
CA THR A 47 -3.42 5.53 4.86
C THR A 47 -4.04 5.59 3.47
N GLN A 48 -3.43 4.92 2.49
CA GLN A 48 -3.92 4.93 1.12
C GLN A 48 -5.19 4.10 0.93
N LEU A 49 -5.24 2.88 1.46
CA LEU A 49 -6.38 1.98 1.24
C LEU A 49 -7.64 2.37 2.03
N PHE A 50 -7.47 3.06 3.16
CA PHE A 50 -8.60 3.47 4.02
C PHE A 50 -8.94 4.96 3.95
N GLY A 51 -8.04 5.80 3.41
CA GLY A 51 -8.19 7.26 3.44
C GLY A 51 -8.34 7.95 2.09
N ARG A 52 -8.06 7.26 0.97
CA ARG A 52 -8.10 7.87 -0.37
C ARG A 52 -9.48 7.80 -1.01
N GLU A 53 -9.62 8.53 -2.11
CA GLU A 53 -10.80 8.53 -2.95
C GLU A 53 -11.11 7.12 -3.48
N ASP A 54 -12.39 6.84 -3.67
CA ASP A 54 -12.85 5.51 -4.10
C ASP A 54 -12.17 4.99 -5.36
N ALA A 55 -11.92 5.87 -6.34
CA ALA A 55 -11.22 5.53 -7.57
C ALA A 55 -9.77 5.08 -7.32
N TYR A 56 -9.10 5.67 -6.33
CA TYR A 56 -7.73 5.30 -5.96
C TYR A 56 -7.69 3.95 -5.25
N VAL A 57 -8.67 3.67 -4.37
CA VAL A 57 -8.78 2.35 -3.73
C VAL A 57 -9.12 1.28 -4.76
N LYS A 58 -10.04 1.57 -5.70
CA LYS A 58 -10.36 0.70 -6.82
C LYS A 58 -9.14 0.41 -7.71
N LEU A 59 -8.30 1.41 -7.99
CA LEU A 59 -7.08 1.26 -8.77
C LEU A 59 -6.17 0.16 -8.18
N TRP A 60 -6.03 0.10 -6.84
CA TRP A 60 -5.29 -0.98 -6.19
C TRP A 60 -5.96 -2.34 -6.32
N CYS A 61 -7.29 -2.43 -6.26
CA CYS A 61 -7.99 -3.67 -6.58
C CYS A 61 -7.74 -4.13 -8.02
N ASP A 62 -7.73 -3.19 -8.99
CA ASP A 62 -7.45 -3.49 -10.39
C ASP A 62 -5.99 -3.96 -10.58
N ILE A 63 -5.03 -3.39 -9.84
CA ILE A 63 -3.61 -3.83 -9.81
C ILE A 63 -3.52 -5.30 -9.40
N PHE A 64 -4.12 -5.67 -8.26
CA PHE A 64 -4.11 -7.07 -7.80
C PHE A 64 -4.82 -8.00 -8.79
N ALA A 65 -5.95 -7.58 -9.36
CA ALA A 65 -6.70 -8.38 -10.34
C ALA A 65 -5.91 -8.63 -11.64
N ASN A 66 -4.93 -7.78 -11.96
CA ASN A 66 -4.10 -7.85 -13.16
C ASN A 66 -2.67 -8.28 -12.87
N ARG A 67 -2.39 -8.92 -11.72
CA ARG A 67 -1.04 -9.34 -11.32
C ARG A 67 -0.30 -10.17 -12.38
N ASP A 68 -1.03 -10.99 -13.13
CA ASP A 68 -0.46 -11.85 -14.18
C ASP A 68 -0.46 -11.20 -15.59
N ASN A 69 -1.07 -10.02 -15.74
CA ASN A 69 -1.12 -9.27 -16.99
C ASN A 69 -0.11 -8.12 -17.00
N ARG A 70 1.14 -8.43 -17.31
CA ARG A 70 2.28 -7.51 -17.13
C ARG A 70 2.10 -6.13 -17.80
N PRO A 71 1.67 -5.99 -19.07
CA PRO A 71 1.47 -4.68 -19.68
C PRO A 71 0.45 -3.80 -18.94
N VAL A 72 -0.64 -4.42 -18.47
CA VAL A 72 -1.69 -3.71 -17.71
C VAL A 72 -1.20 -3.39 -16.31
N LEU A 73 -0.60 -4.36 -15.62
CA LEU A 73 -0.02 -4.19 -14.29
C LEU A 73 0.95 -3.01 -14.23
N MET A 74 1.90 -2.95 -15.16
CA MET A 74 2.93 -1.90 -15.19
C MET A 74 2.32 -0.51 -15.42
N LYS A 75 1.26 -0.42 -16.23
CA LYS A 75 0.51 0.84 -16.42
C LYS A 75 -0.19 1.27 -15.13
N LEU A 76 -0.90 0.36 -14.47
CA LEU A 76 -1.65 0.65 -13.25
C LEU A 76 -0.72 0.99 -12.07
N LEU A 77 0.39 0.27 -11.91
CA LEU A 77 1.40 0.57 -10.89
C LEU A 77 2.01 1.95 -11.10
N ARG A 78 2.37 2.31 -12.33
CA ARG A 78 2.86 3.66 -12.66
C ARG A 78 1.82 4.73 -12.32
N GLU A 79 0.54 4.47 -12.59
CA GLU A 79 -0.55 5.40 -12.26
C GLU A 79 -0.72 5.56 -10.74
N ALA A 80 -0.70 4.46 -9.99
CA ALA A 80 -0.88 4.46 -8.55
C ALA A 80 0.28 5.14 -7.79
N THR A 81 1.49 5.06 -8.34
CA THR A 81 2.74 5.58 -7.73
C THR A 81 3.19 6.93 -8.29
N ALA A 82 2.50 7.47 -9.29
CA ALA A 82 2.83 8.77 -9.89
C ALA A 82 2.80 9.91 -8.85
N GLY A 83 3.87 10.72 -8.83
CA GLY A 83 4.02 11.88 -7.95
C GLY A 83 4.53 11.54 -6.54
N PHE A 84 4.61 10.26 -6.16
CA PHE A 84 5.22 9.87 -4.89
C PHE A 84 6.75 9.83 -4.98
N VAL A 85 7.43 10.26 -3.92
CA VAL A 85 8.90 10.18 -3.82
C VAL A 85 9.37 8.87 -3.17
N ALA A 86 8.50 8.19 -2.42
CA ALA A 86 8.76 6.86 -1.91
C ALA A 86 7.48 6.05 -1.74
N VAL A 87 7.63 4.73 -1.62
CA VAL A 87 6.55 3.80 -1.29
C VAL A 87 6.93 2.94 -0.09
N THR A 88 5.97 2.68 0.79
CA THR A 88 6.17 1.87 2.00
C THR A 88 4.91 1.06 2.32
N ASP A 89 5.09 -0.08 2.98
CA ASP A 89 4.01 -0.97 3.40
C ASP A 89 3.30 -1.70 2.24
N ALA A 90 2.37 -2.60 2.59
CA ALA A 90 1.45 -3.21 1.63
C ALA A 90 0.38 -2.18 1.22
N PRO A 91 0.01 -2.05 -0.06
CA PRO A 91 0.17 -3.08 -1.09
C PRO A 91 1.42 -2.96 -1.96
N ALA A 92 2.13 -1.83 -1.95
CA ALA A 92 3.23 -1.58 -2.88
C ALA A 92 4.42 -2.55 -2.70
N ASN A 93 4.71 -2.98 -1.47
CA ASN A 93 5.78 -3.94 -1.18
C ASN A 93 5.57 -5.33 -1.82
N ALA A 94 4.37 -5.65 -2.31
CA ALA A 94 4.08 -6.90 -3.03
C ALA A 94 4.52 -6.88 -4.51
N PHE A 95 5.00 -5.74 -5.00
CA PHE A 95 5.35 -5.47 -6.40
C PHE A 95 6.77 -4.90 -6.55
N ILE A 96 7.70 -5.25 -5.65
CA ILE A 96 9.07 -4.71 -5.66
C ILE A 96 9.78 -4.93 -7.01
N PRO A 97 9.73 -6.11 -7.66
CA PRO A 97 10.36 -6.32 -8.96
C PRO A 97 9.82 -5.37 -10.05
N GLU A 98 8.50 -5.19 -10.10
CA GLU A 98 7.84 -4.30 -11.05
C GLU A 98 8.15 -2.84 -10.76
N LEU A 99 8.19 -2.46 -9.49
CA LEU A 99 8.56 -1.10 -9.07
C LEU A 99 10.02 -0.78 -9.41
N LEU A 100 10.94 -1.75 -9.30
CA LEU A 100 12.33 -1.59 -9.74
C LEU A 100 12.44 -1.46 -11.27
N GLU A 101 11.60 -2.16 -12.03
CA GLU A 101 11.52 -1.99 -13.49
C GLU A 101 10.97 -0.60 -13.86
N LEU A 102 9.98 -0.08 -13.12
CA LEU A 102 9.43 1.26 -13.32
C LEU A 102 10.39 2.38 -12.90
N TYR A 103 11.18 2.15 -11.85
CA TYR A 103 12.04 3.12 -11.20
C TYR A 103 13.43 2.53 -10.94
N PRO A 104 14.26 2.33 -11.98
CA PRO A 104 15.54 1.62 -11.88
C PRO A 104 16.56 2.28 -10.96
N GLU A 105 16.48 3.60 -10.79
CA GLU A 105 17.37 4.36 -9.90
C GLU A 105 16.94 4.34 -8.43
N ALA A 106 15.75 3.82 -8.12
CA ALA A 106 15.21 3.80 -6.77
C ALA A 106 16.03 2.87 -5.86
N LYS A 107 16.28 3.31 -4.63
CA LYS A 107 16.93 2.49 -3.61
C LYS A 107 15.89 1.64 -2.89
N VAL A 108 16.21 0.37 -2.65
CA VAL A 108 15.35 -0.53 -1.87
C VAL A 108 15.84 -0.55 -0.42
N VAL A 109 14.93 -0.32 0.53
CA VAL A 109 15.23 -0.36 1.96
C VAL A 109 14.34 -1.40 2.64
N LEU A 110 14.96 -2.38 3.29
CA LEU A 110 14.28 -3.40 4.07
C LEU A 110 14.47 -3.14 5.56
N VAL A 111 13.37 -2.76 6.24
CA VAL A 111 13.34 -2.70 7.71
C VAL A 111 12.80 -4.01 8.24
N THR A 112 13.61 -4.69 9.03
CA THR A 112 13.28 -5.97 9.65
C THR A 112 12.94 -5.78 11.12
N ARG A 113 12.29 -6.80 11.68
CA ARG A 113 11.95 -6.90 13.10
C ARG A 113 12.15 -8.35 13.52
N ASP A 114 12.41 -8.55 14.80
CA ASP A 114 12.34 -9.88 15.42
C ASP A 114 11.05 -10.61 14.99
N PRO A 115 11.14 -11.84 14.44
CA PRO A 115 9.99 -12.53 13.86
C PRO A 115 8.85 -12.79 14.86
N ASP A 116 9.16 -13.18 16.10
CA ASP A 116 8.14 -13.50 17.12
C ASP A 116 7.39 -12.24 17.56
N ARG A 117 8.13 -11.13 17.73
CA ARG A 117 7.53 -9.81 18.02
C ARG A 117 6.73 -9.28 16.85
N TRP A 118 7.19 -9.47 15.63
CA TRP A 118 6.44 -9.11 14.42
C TRP A 118 5.14 -9.90 14.33
N PHE A 119 5.21 -11.22 14.47
CA PHE A 119 4.04 -12.10 14.40
C PHE A 119 3.02 -11.77 15.49
N SER A 120 3.48 -11.54 16.73
CA SER A 120 2.62 -11.08 17.82
C SER A 120 1.93 -9.75 17.50
N SER A 121 2.65 -8.79 16.89
CA SER A 121 2.05 -7.53 16.43
C SER A 121 1.09 -7.70 15.26
N MET A 122 1.32 -8.68 14.38
CA MET A 122 0.47 -8.96 13.23
C MET A 122 -0.81 -9.69 13.65
N GLN A 123 -0.70 -10.63 14.60
CA GLN A 123 -1.85 -11.32 15.17
C GLN A 123 -2.87 -10.38 15.79
N ALA A 124 -2.42 -9.32 16.49
CA ALA A 124 -3.34 -8.31 17.02
C ALA A 124 -4.17 -7.66 15.90
N LEU A 125 -3.56 -7.38 14.74
CA LEU A 125 -4.25 -6.82 13.58
C LEU A 125 -5.24 -7.82 12.94
N ILE A 126 -4.86 -9.10 12.87
CA ILE A 126 -5.68 -10.14 12.24
C ILE A 126 -6.87 -10.52 13.13
N LYS A 127 -6.66 -10.69 14.44
CA LYS A 127 -7.70 -11.06 15.41
C LYS A 127 -8.84 -10.04 15.46
N ASP A 128 -8.52 -8.77 15.27
CA ASP A 128 -9.49 -7.67 15.32
C ASP A 128 -10.10 -7.35 13.94
N GLY A 129 -9.60 -7.92 12.83
CA GLY A 129 -9.90 -7.47 11.47
C GLY A 129 -10.42 -8.51 10.48
N VAL A 130 -10.35 -9.82 10.78
CA VAL A 130 -10.63 -10.89 9.79
C VAL A 130 -11.63 -11.93 10.33
N GLY A 131 -12.64 -11.47 11.08
CA GLY A 131 -13.58 -12.33 11.80
C GLY A 131 -14.92 -12.63 11.12
N GLU A 132 -15.24 -12.04 9.97
CA GLU A 132 -16.60 -12.11 9.41
C GLU A 132 -16.65 -12.52 7.94
N SER A 133 -17.79 -13.10 7.55
CA SER A 133 -18.09 -13.50 6.17
C SER A 133 -17.85 -12.31 5.23
N MET A 134 -16.86 -12.43 4.34
CA MET A 134 -16.53 -11.41 3.33
C MET A 134 -17.75 -10.99 2.50
N LEU A 135 -18.76 -11.86 2.38
CA LEU A 135 -20.04 -11.54 1.73
C LEU A 135 -20.87 -10.52 2.52
N MET A 136 -20.96 -10.67 3.85
CA MET A 136 -21.66 -9.71 4.70
C MET A 136 -20.98 -8.35 4.68
N LEU A 137 -19.65 -8.31 4.80
CA LEU A 137 -18.88 -7.06 4.72
C LEU A 137 -19.05 -6.37 3.36
N LYS A 138 -19.11 -7.12 2.25
CA LYS A 138 -19.39 -6.56 0.92
C LYS A 138 -20.74 -5.85 0.88
N VAL A 139 -21.79 -6.47 1.44
CA VAL A 139 -23.13 -5.88 1.46
C VAL A 139 -23.17 -4.64 2.36
N LEU A 140 -22.59 -4.73 3.57
CA LEU A 140 -22.59 -3.66 4.55
C LEU A 140 -21.81 -2.42 4.08
N LEU A 141 -20.63 -2.63 3.48
CA LEU A 141 -19.74 -1.54 3.06
C LEU A 141 -20.03 -1.03 1.65
N TRP A 142 -20.93 -1.67 0.88
CA TRP A 142 -21.30 -1.25 -0.47
C TRP A 142 -21.61 0.26 -0.63
N PRO A 143 -22.39 0.91 0.25
CA PRO A 143 -22.69 2.34 0.13
C PRO A 143 -21.53 3.25 0.54
N CYS A 144 -20.45 2.73 1.15
CA CYS A 144 -19.33 3.51 1.67
C CYS A 144 -18.19 3.56 0.63
N PRO A 145 -17.94 4.71 -0.02
CA PRO A 145 -16.85 4.84 -0.98
C PRO A 145 -15.49 4.55 -0.33
N GLY A 146 -14.57 3.94 -1.08
CA GLY A 146 -13.30 3.41 -0.60
C GLY A 146 -13.48 2.09 0.17
N TRP A 147 -14.29 2.13 1.23
CA TRP A 147 -14.53 0.99 2.13
C TRP A 147 -15.28 -0.18 1.46
N ARG A 148 -16.09 0.06 0.43
CA ARG A 148 -16.73 -1.01 -0.37
C ARG A 148 -15.73 -1.97 -1.01
N TRP A 149 -14.49 -1.52 -1.20
CA TRP A 149 -13.41 -2.33 -1.74
C TRP A 149 -12.65 -3.13 -0.67
N ALA A 150 -12.90 -2.87 0.62
CA ALA A 150 -12.24 -3.53 1.75
C ALA A 150 -12.22 -5.05 1.66
N PRO A 151 -13.34 -5.72 1.37
CA PRO A 151 -13.34 -7.18 1.26
C PRO A 151 -12.47 -7.71 0.12
N LEU A 152 -12.27 -6.93 -0.96
CA LEU A 152 -11.43 -7.36 -2.09
C LEU A 152 -9.95 -7.25 -1.77
N TRP A 153 -9.50 -6.13 -1.19
CA TRP A 153 -8.07 -5.99 -0.86
C TRP A 153 -7.70 -6.72 0.44
N LEU A 154 -8.62 -6.94 1.40
CA LEU A 154 -8.37 -7.79 2.58
C LEU A 154 -8.09 -9.24 2.17
N ASN A 155 -8.80 -9.77 1.18
CA ASN A 155 -8.54 -11.11 0.64
C ASN A 155 -7.12 -11.26 0.04
N GLN A 156 -6.53 -10.16 -0.44
CA GLN A 156 -5.18 -10.15 -1.03
C GLN A 156 -4.07 -10.05 0.03
N LEU A 157 -4.39 -9.57 1.24
CA LEU A 157 -3.42 -9.47 2.34
C LEU A 157 -3.19 -10.80 3.09
N GLY A 158 -4.08 -11.79 2.88
CA GLY A 158 -4.04 -13.10 3.53
C GLY A 158 -3.63 -14.27 2.63
N SER A 159 -3.33 -14.03 1.36
CA SER A 159 -2.98 -15.03 0.33
C SER A 159 -1.50 -15.07 0.00
#